data_AF-D0ERT3-F1
#
_entry.id   AF-D0ERT3-F1
#
_cell.length_a   1.000
_cell.length_b   1.000
_cell.length_c   1.000
_cell.angle_alpha   90.00
_cell.angle_beta   90.00
_cell.angle_gamma   90.00
#
_symmetry.space_group_name_H-M   'P 1'
#
loop_
_entity.id
_entity.type
_entity.pdbx_description
1 polymer ?
#
loop_
_entity_poly.entity_id
_entity_poly.type
_entity_poly.pdbx_seq_one_letter_code
_entity_poly.pdbx_strand_id
1 'polypeptide(L)'
;APNFNLANLNEEMFNVAALTERADAKKLAKQLMGNDKLADAAYIWWQHNRVTLDQIDTFLKLASRKTQGAKYNQIYNSYLMHLGLTGY
;
A
#
# COMPACT_ATOMS: atom_id res chain seq x y z
N ALA A 1 -23.59 9.13 -8.10
CA ALA A 1 -22.26 8.53 -7.86
C ALA A 1 -21.69 9.15 -6.58
N PRO A 2 -21.04 8.40 -5.68
CA PRO A 2 -20.36 9.04 -4.56
C PRO A 2 -19.22 9.89 -5.11
N ASN A 3 -19.26 11.19 -4.81
CA ASN A 3 -18.26 12.16 -5.19
C ASN A 3 -17.07 12.01 -4.23
N PHE A 4 -16.11 11.16 -4.60
CA PHE A 4 -14.86 11.04 -3.85
C PHE A 4 -14.02 12.29 -4.15
N ASN A 5 -14.14 13.31 -3.30
CA ASN A 5 -13.23 14.45 -3.32
C ASN A 5 -11.82 13.96 -2.96
N LEU A 6 -10.99 13.74 -3.98
CA LEU A 6 -9.57 13.40 -3.87
C LEU A 6 -8.78 14.42 -3.02
N ALA A 7 -9.28 15.65 -2.88
CA ALA A 7 -8.66 16.74 -2.14
C ALA A 7 -8.57 16.53 -0.61
N ASN A 8 -9.30 15.58 -0.03
CA ASN A 8 -9.23 15.25 1.42
C ASN A 8 -8.65 13.85 1.69
N LEU A 9 -8.07 13.19 0.69
CA LEU A 9 -7.14 12.09 0.99
C LEU A 9 -5.94 12.73 1.67
N ASN A 10 -5.90 12.67 3.00
CA ASN A 10 -4.71 13.04 3.76
C ASN A 10 -3.52 12.37 3.07
N GLU A 11 -2.64 13.15 2.45
CA GLU A 11 -1.50 12.63 1.68
C GLU A 11 -0.63 11.71 2.57
N GLU A 12 -0.69 11.90 3.89
CA GLU A 12 -0.03 11.07 4.89
C GLU A 12 -0.61 9.65 5.05
N MET A 13 -1.85 9.39 4.62
CA MET A 13 -2.52 8.10 4.84
C MET A 13 -1.79 6.94 4.15
N PHE A 14 -1.13 7.21 3.02
CA PHE A 14 -0.36 6.22 2.27
C PHE A 14 1.15 6.33 2.47
N ASN A 15 1.61 7.21 3.37
CA ASN A 15 3.02 7.37 3.68
C ASN A 15 3.54 6.18 4.51
N VAL A 16 3.80 5.08 3.82
CA VAL A 16 4.28 3.83 4.41
C VAL A 16 5.65 3.98 5.07
N ALA A 17 6.46 4.97 4.64
CA ALA A 17 7.75 5.26 5.25
C ALA A 17 7.62 5.87 6.65
N ALA A 18 6.51 6.56 6.92
CA ALA A 18 6.17 7.09 8.24
C ALA A 18 5.47 6.07 9.16
N LEU A 19 5.03 4.92 8.64
CA LEU A 19 4.37 3.87 9.41
C LEU A 19 5.39 3.05 10.20
N THR A 20 5.66 3.45 11.43
CA THR A 20 6.49 2.69 12.39
C THR A 20 5.67 1.73 13.25
N GLU A 21 4.38 2.02 13.43
CA GLU A 21 3.49 1.25 14.29
C GLU A 21 2.83 0.07 13.56
N ARG A 22 2.97 -1.11 14.16
CA ARG A 22 2.44 -2.37 13.59
C ARG A 22 0.92 -2.34 13.42
N ALA A 23 0.21 -1.74 14.37
CA ALA A 23 -1.26 -1.70 14.35
C ALA A 23 -1.76 -0.91 13.15
N ASP A 24 -1.14 0.24 12.87
CA ASP A 24 -1.49 1.11 11.76
C ASP A 24 -1.08 0.51 10.42
N ALA A 25 0.12 -0.06 10.33
CA ALA A 25 0.53 -0.80 9.13
C ALA A 25 -0.45 -1.94 8.80
N LYS A 26 -0.88 -2.71 9.81
CA LYS A 26 -1.87 -3.78 9.65
C LYS A 26 -3.24 -3.25 9.26
N LYS A 27 -3.66 -2.10 9.80
CA LYS A 27 -4.94 -1.47 9.47
C LYS A 27 -4.96 -1.03 8.02
N LEU A 28 -3.92 -0.32 7.57
CA LEU A 28 -3.79 0.11 6.18
C LEU A 28 -3.75 -1.09 5.24
N ALA A 29 -2.89 -2.09 5.49
CA ALA A 29 -2.80 -3.27 4.62
C ALA A 29 -4.14 -4.02 4.50
N LYS A 30 -4.93 -4.09 5.57
CA LYS A 30 -6.29 -4.67 5.52
C LYS A 30 -7.26 -3.83 4.68
N GLN A 31 -7.19 -2.50 4.78
CA GLN A 31 -8.04 -1.61 3.99
C GLN A 31 -7.72 -1.73 2.50
N LEU A 32 -6.43 -1.79 2.15
CA LEU A 32 -5.98 -1.99 0.77
C LEU A 32 -6.42 -3.35 0.21
N MET A 33 -6.29 -4.43 0.98
CA MET A 33 -6.78 -5.76 0.58
C MET A 33 -8.30 -5.83 0.36
N GLY A 34 -9.07 -5.00 1.07
CA GLY A 34 -10.53 -5.04 1.05
C GLY A 34 -11.19 -4.02 0.14
N ASN A 35 -10.42 -3.14 -0.50
CA ASN A 35 -10.95 -2.05 -1.31
C ASN A 35 -10.02 -1.72 -2.48
N ASP A 36 -10.34 -2.26 -3.65
CA ASP A 36 -9.54 -2.10 -4.87
C ASP A 36 -9.35 -0.63 -5.27
N LYS A 37 -10.38 0.22 -5.10
CA LYS A 37 -10.26 1.65 -5.41
C LYS A 37 -9.27 2.37 -4.49
N LEU A 38 -9.22 1.96 -3.22
CA LEU A 38 -8.26 2.50 -2.27
C LEU A 38 -6.85 1.99 -2.57
N ALA A 39 -6.73 0.71 -2.99
CA ALA A 39 -5.47 0.14 -3.45
C ALA A 39 -4.91 0.89 -4.66
N ASP A 40 -5.73 1.14 -5.69
CA ASP A 40 -5.33 1.92 -6.86
C ASP A 40 -4.86 3.33 -6.49
N ALA A 41 -5.59 4.01 -5.60
CA ALA A 41 -5.20 5.33 -5.10
C ALA A 41 -3.85 5.28 -4.35
N ALA A 42 -3.62 4.24 -3.55
CA ALA A 42 -2.35 4.03 -2.86
C ALA A 42 -1.21 3.80 -3.85
N TYR A 43 -1.42 2.99 -4.89
CA TYR A 43 -0.41 2.70 -5.92
C TYR A 43 -0.01 3.97 -6.68
N ILE A 44 -0.98 4.79 -7.09
CA ILE A 44 -0.72 6.09 -7.74
C ILE A 44 0.07 7.00 -6.81
N TRP A 45 -0.32 7.09 -5.54
CA TRP A 45 0.38 7.93 -4.56
C TRP A 45 1.81 7.43 -4.32
N TRP A 46 2.03 6.12 -4.16
CA TRP A 46 3.35 5.52 -3.97
C TRP A 46 4.26 5.77 -5.17
N GLN A 47 3.75 5.62 -6.39
CA GLN A 47 4.50 5.92 -7.60
C GLN A 47 4.88 7.40 -7.67
N HIS A 48 3.91 8.30 -7.44
CA HIS A 48 4.13 9.75 -7.45
C HIS A 48 5.18 10.19 -6.42
N ASN A 49 5.15 9.61 -5.23
CA ASN A 49 6.06 9.93 -4.12
C ASN A 49 7.35 9.09 -4.12
N ARG A 50 7.59 8.31 -5.18
CA ARG A 50 8.79 7.46 -5.33
C ARG A 50 9.01 6.50 -4.17
N VAL A 51 7.93 5.97 -3.60
CA VAL A 51 8.00 4.93 -2.58
C VAL A 51 8.60 3.67 -3.20
N THR A 52 9.68 3.19 -2.61
CA THR A 52 10.44 2.06 -3.16
C THR A 52 9.77 0.72 -2.84
N LEU A 53 10.07 -0.29 -3.64
CA LEU A 53 9.60 -1.66 -3.38
C LEU A 53 10.05 -2.17 -2.00
N ASP A 54 11.25 -1.80 -1.54
CA ASP A 54 11.74 -2.16 -0.22
C ASP A 54 10.94 -1.51 0.91
N GLN A 55 10.47 -0.26 0.71
CA GLN A 55 9.59 0.41 1.67
C GLN A 55 8.23 -0.27 1.74
N ILE A 56 7.66 -0.68 0.59
CA ILE A 56 6.41 -1.46 0.54
C ILE A 56 6.59 -2.81 1.23
N ASP A 57 7.65 -3.55 0.91
CA ASP A 57 7.95 -4.85 1.51
C ASP A 57 8.13 -4.73 3.04
N THR A 58 8.87 -3.73 3.51
CA THR A 58 9.04 -3.43 4.93
C THR A 58 7.70 -3.14 5.61
N PHE A 59 6.86 -2.32 5.00
CA PHE A 59 5.50 -2.03 5.47
C PHE A 59 4.64 -3.30 5.57
N LEU A 60 4.65 -4.16 4.56
CA LEU A 60 3.86 -5.39 4.53
C LEU A 60 4.37 -6.42 5.54
N LYS A 61 5.70 -6.52 5.72
CA LYS A 61 6.33 -7.32 6.77
C LYS A 61 5.96 -6.82 8.16
N LEU A 62 5.95 -5.50 8.38
CA LEU A 62 5.48 -4.90 9.62
C LEU A 62 4.00 -5.25 9.88
N ALA A 63 3.14 -5.08 8.87
CA ALA A 63 1.72 -5.38 8.92
C ALA A 63 1.41 -6.87 9.20
N SER A 64 2.24 -7.79 8.71
CA SER A 64 2.11 -9.24 8.90
C SER A 64 3.40 -9.90 9.39
N ARG A 65 3.91 -9.45 10.54
CA ARG A 65 5.15 -9.99 11.14
C ARG A 65 5.18 -11.51 11.28
N LYS A 66 4.02 -12.14 11.58
CA LYS A 66 3.93 -13.60 11.76
C LYS A 66 4.13 -14.39 10.46
N THR A 67 3.77 -13.81 9.31
CA THR A 67 3.87 -14.46 8.01
C THR A 67 4.92 -13.78 7.12
N GLN A 68 5.78 -12.92 7.69
CA GLN A 68 6.77 -12.14 6.95
C GLN A 68 6.18 -11.43 5.71
N GLY A 69 5.01 -10.80 5.86
CA GLY A 69 4.36 -10.09 4.75
C GLY A 69 3.56 -10.97 3.79
N ALA A 70 3.72 -12.30 3.80
CA ALA A 70 3.09 -13.23 2.84
C ALA A 70 1.57 -13.06 2.69
N LYS A 71 0.87 -12.72 3.79
CA LYS A 71 -0.57 -12.44 3.79
C LYS A 71 -0.97 -11.32 2.83
N TYR A 72 -0.06 -10.40 2.53
CA TYR A 72 -0.29 -9.21 1.73
C TYR A 72 0.56 -9.18 0.46
N ASN A 73 1.13 -10.33 0.04
CA ASN A 73 1.87 -10.44 -1.23
C ASN A 73 1.03 -9.98 -2.43
N GLN A 74 -0.30 -10.12 -2.36
CA GLN A 74 -1.19 -9.60 -3.38
C GLN A 74 -1.03 -8.08 -3.57
N ILE A 75 -0.93 -7.30 -2.49
CA ILE A 75 -0.69 -5.85 -2.57
C ILE A 75 0.65 -5.56 -3.24
N TYR A 76 1.70 -6.26 -2.83
CA TYR A 76 3.03 -6.09 -3.40
C TYR A 76 3.05 -6.42 -4.90
N ASN A 77 2.48 -7.55 -5.29
CA ASN A 77 2.42 -8.01 -6.68
C ASN A 77 1.56 -7.08 -7.55
N SER A 78 0.41 -6.64 -7.04
CA SER A 78 -0.42 -5.65 -7.73
C SER A 78 0.31 -4.32 -7.92
N TYR A 79 1.11 -3.88 -6.94
CA TYR A 79 1.93 -2.69 -7.10
C TYR A 79 3.06 -2.89 -8.13
N LEU A 80 3.71 -4.06 -8.16
CA LEU A 80 4.67 -4.40 -9.22
C LEU A 80 4.02 -4.36 -10.61
N MET A 81 2.80 -4.89 -10.75
CA MET A 81 2.03 -4.83 -12.00
C MET A 81 1.71 -3.39 -12.38
N HIS A 82 1.31 -2.56 -11.41
CA HIS A 82 1.04 -1.14 -11.61
C HIS A 82 2.28 -0.38 -12.12
N LEU A 83 3.47 -0.73 -11.62
CA LEU A 83 4.73 -0.18 -12.11
C LEU A 83 5.20 -0.76 -13.46
N GLY A 84 4.50 -1.76 -14.01
CA GLY A 84 4.92 -2.46 -15.21
C GLY A 84 6.15 -3.36 -15.01
N LEU A 85 6.45 -3.75 -13.77
CA LEU A 85 7.64 -4.53 -13.39
C LEU A 85 7.38 -6.04 -13.36
N THR A 86 6.14 -6.49 -13.54
CA THR A 86 5.81 -7.91 -13.70
C THR A 86 5.88 -8.30 -15.16
N GLY A 87 6.96 -8.99 -15.54
CA GLY A 87 7.14 -9.47 -16.91
C GLY A 87 8.58 -9.88 -17.19
N TYR A 88 9.07 -10.91 -16.49
CA TYR A 88 10.16 -11.80 -16.90
C TYR A 88 9.96 -13.17 -16.25
#